data_AF-T1C5K5-F1
#
_entry.id   AF-T1C5K5-F1
#
_cell.length_a   1.000
_cell.length_b   1.000
_cell.length_c   1.000
_cell.angle_alpha   90.00
_cell.angle_beta   90.00
_cell.angle_gamma   90.00
#
_symmetry.space_group_name_H-M   'P 1'
#
loop_
_entity.id
_entity.type
_entity.pdbx_description
1 polymer ?
#
loop_
_entity_poly.entity_id
_entity_poly.type
_entity_poly.pdbx_seq_one_letter_code
_entity_poly.pdbx_strand_id
1 'polypeptide(L)' 'MRFDPDHYVVQQVFYPSTGGVEVPMFIVHRKGLALDGTNPTVLYGYGGFDITVPPYFAR' A
#
# COMPACT_ATOMS: atom_id res chain seq x y z
N MET A 1 9.05 -20.68 -7.25
CA MET A 1 8.16 -19.52 -7.02
C MET A 1 7.83 -18.91 -8.38
N ARG A 2 6.55 -18.63 -8.68
CA ARG A 2 6.17 -17.84 -9.86
C ARG A 2 5.72 -16.46 -9.38
N PHE A 3 6.67 -15.67 -8.92
CA PHE A 3 6.49 -14.25 -8.63
C PHE A 3 7.65 -13.53 -9.31
N ASP A 4 7.31 -12.54 -10.12
CA ASP A 4 8.28 -11.68 -10.77
C ASP A 4 8.07 -10.25 -10.24
N PRO A 5 9.01 -9.70 -9.45
CA PRO A 5 8.87 -8.35 -8.90
C PRO A 5 8.77 -7.29 -9.99
N ASP A 6 9.29 -7.53 -11.19
CA ASP A 6 9.28 -6.56 -12.28
C ASP A 6 7.88 -6.33 -12.84
N HIS A 7 6.88 -7.13 -12.47
CA HIS A 7 5.48 -6.91 -12.84
C HIS A 7 4.71 -6.00 -11.86
N TYR A 8 5.32 -5.55 -10.77
CA TYR A 8 4.62 -4.84 -9.70
C TYR A 8 5.21 -3.44 -9.42
N VAL A 9 4.39 -2.60 -8.81
CA VAL A 9 4.73 -1.27 -8.32
C VAL A 9 4.48 -1.26 -6.82
N VAL A 10 5.43 -0.69 -6.07
CA VAL A 10 5.29 -0.38 -4.65
C VAL A 10 5.52 1.13 -4.52
N GLN A 11 4.51 1.86 -4.06
CA GLN A 11 4.59 3.30 -3.83
C GLN A 11 4.30 3.61 -2.38
N GLN A 12 5.15 4.42 -1.76
CA GLN A 12 4.83 5.06 -0.50
C GLN A 12 4.18 6.41 -0.79
N VAL A 13 3.02 6.64 -0.20
CA VAL A 13 2.32 7.92 -0.26
C VAL A 13 2.12 8.46 1.15
N PHE A 14 1.98 9.77 1.26
CA PHE A 14 1.55 10.45 2.48
C PHE A 14 0.19 11.08 2.18
N TYR A 15 -0.78 10.84 3.07
CA TYR A 15 -2.11 11.45 2.94
C TYR A 15 -2.44 12.25 4.21
N PRO A 16 -3.11 13.42 4.07
CA PRO A 16 -3.55 14.19 5.22
C PRO A 16 -4.71 13.48 5.93
N SER A 17 -4.57 13.29 7.23
CA SER A 17 -5.60 12.79 8.13
C SER A 17 -6.30 13.94 8.87
N THR A 18 -7.19 13.59 9.79
CA THR A 18 -7.85 14.55 10.68
C THR A 18 -6.81 15.42 11.39
N GLY A 19 -6.99 16.74 11.31
CA GLY A 19 -6.06 17.71 11.89
C GLY A 19 -4.79 17.95 11.08
N GLY A 20 -4.70 17.45 9.85
CA GLY A 20 -3.58 17.69 8.93
C GLY A 20 -2.35 16.82 9.18
N VAL A 21 -2.45 15.81 10.05
CA VAL A 21 -1.37 14.84 10.27
C VAL A 21 -1.17 14.01 9.01
N GLU A 22 0.06 13.99 8.48
CA GLU A 22 0.41 13.12 7.37
C GLU A 22 0.60 11.68 7.83
N VAL A 23 -0.12 10.76 7.19
CA VAL A 23 -0.04 9.32 7.47
C VAL A 23 0.61 8.62 6.28
N PRO A 24 1.70 7.85 6.49
CA PRO A 24 2.31 7.06 5.41
C PRO A 24 1.47 5.83 5.08
N MET A 25 1.37 5.50 3.80
CA MET A 25 0.73 4.28 3.31
C MET A 25 1.52 3.69 2.14
N PHE A 26 1.65 2.35 2.11
CA PHE A 26 2.16 1.64 0.96
C PHE A 26 1.01 1.17 0.07
N ILE A 27 1.08 1.52 -1.22
CA ILE A 27 0.17 1.05 -2.25
C ILE A 27 0.95 0.07 -3.14
N VAL A 28 0.43 -1.15 -3.28
CA VAL A 28 1.06 -2.22 -4.05
C VAL A 28 0.08 -2.75 -5.08
N HIS A 29 0.48 -2.75 -6.35
CA HIS A 29 -0.34 -3.28 -7.45
C HIS A 29 0.51 -3.70 -8.66
N ARG A 30 -0.12 -4.33 -9.66
CA ARG A 30 0.56 -4.66 -10.93
C ARG A 30 0.84 -3.40 -11.76
N LYS A 31 1.96 -3.38 -12.47
CA LYS A 31 2.27 -2.36 -13.48
C LYS A 31 1.15 -2.32 -14.54
N GLY A 32 0.84 -1.12 -15.02
CA GLY A 32 -0.18 -0.91 -16.07
C GLY A 32 -1.64 -0.96 -15.59
N LEU A 33 -1.90 -1.07 -14.28
CA LEU A 33 -3.26 -0.94 -13.74
C LEU A 33 -3.83 0.45 -14.04
N ALA A 34 -5.03 0.52 -14.60
CA ALA A 34 -5.73 1.80 -14.79
C ALA A 34 -6.15 2.38 -13.43
N LEU A 35 -5.80 3.62 -13.15
CA LEU A 35 -6.15 4.29 -11.88
C LEU A 35 -7.49 5.04 -12.00
N ASP A 36 -8.55 4.31 -12.31
CA ASP A 36 -9.89 4.84 -12.61
C ASP A 36 -10.90 4.72 -11.44
N GLY A 37 -10.45 4.19 -10.29
CA GLY A 37 -11.28 4.03 -9.09
C GLY A 37 -12.13 2.76 -9.08
N THR A 38 -12.02 1.88 -10.07
CA THR A 38 -12.83 0.65 -10.15
C THR A 38 -12.12 -0.61 -9.65
N ASN A 39 -10.82 -0.50 -9.36
CA ASN A 39 -10.00 -1.65 -8.96
C ASN A 39 -10.42 -2.19 -7.59
N PRO A 40 -10.66 -3.52 -7.45
CA PRO A 40 -10.88 -4.12 -6.15
C PRO A 40 -9.66 -3.89 -5.27
N THR A 41 -9.89 -3.32 -4.09
CA THR A 41 -8.83 -2.82 -3.21
C THR A 41 -9.00 -3.38 -1.81
N VAL A 42 -7.90 -3.82 -1.21
CA VAL A 42 -7.83 -4.21 0.20
C VAL A 42 -7.03 -3.14 0.94
N LEU A 43 -7.65 -2.53 1.95
CA LEU A 43 -6.99 -1.59 2.85
C LEU A 43 -6.71 -2.29 4.18
N TYR A 44 -5.44 -2.35 4.58
CA TYR A 44 -4.99 -2.96 5.82
C TYR A 44 -4.26 -1.95 6.70
N GLY A 45 -4.53 -2.02 8.01
CA GLY A 45 -3.86 -1.21 9.03
C GLY A 45 -3.93 -1.88 10.40
N TYR A 46 -3.00 -1.50 11.28
CA TYR A 46 -2.95 -1.97 12.67
C TYR A 46 -3.21 -0.82 13.66
N GLY A 47 -2.26 0.11 13.80
CA GLY A 47 -2.47 1.36 14.54
C GLY A 47 -2.42 1.26 16.06
N GLY A 48 -1.43 0.56 16.64
CA GLY A 48 -1.25 0.50 18.09
C GLY A 48 0.02 -0.20 18.53
N PHE A 49 0.20 -0.32 19.85
CA PHE A 49 1.22 -1.16 20.50
C PHE A 49 2.67 -0.98 20.02
N ASP A 50 3.00 0.21 19.49
CA ASP A 50 4.31 0.54 18.93
C ASP A 50 4.75 -0.36 17.75
N ILE A 51 3.79 -1.04 17.10
CA ILE A 51 4.07 -1.92 15.96
C ILE A 51 4.09 -1.12 14.67
N THR A 52 5.23 -1.19 13.97
CA THR A 52 5.39 -0.66 12.61
C THR A 52 4.91 -1.69 11.58
N VAL A 53 4.21 -1.23 10.53
CA VAL A 53 3.77 -2.06 9.40
C VAL A 53 4.60 -1.70 8.15
N PRO A 54 5.76 -2.33 7.94
CA PRO A 54 6.54 -2.18 6.70
C PRO A 54 5.92 -3.01 5.56
N PRO A 55 6.29 -2.75 4.30
CA PRO A 55 5.94 -3.65 3.21
C PRO A 55 6.65 -4.98 3.43
N TYR A 56 5.91 -6.08 3.29
CA TYR A 56 6.45 -7.44 3.40
C TYR A 56 5.84 -8.34 2.32
N PHE A 57 6.59 -9.35 1.90
CA PHE A 57 6.07 -10.36 0.98
C PHE A 57 5.23 -11.38 1.76
N ALA A 58 3.94 -11.43 1.47
CA ALA A 58 3.02 -12.47 1.95
C ALA A 58 2.89 -13.58 0.90
N ARG A 59 2.81 -14.83 1.35
CA ARG A 59 2.77 -16.02 0.48
C ARG A 59 1.35 -16.47 0.17
#